data_AF-M2AXU1-F1
#
_entry.id   AF-M2AXU1-F1
#
_cell.length_a   1.000
_cell.length_b   1.000
_cell.length_c   1.000
_cell.angle_alpha   90.00
_cell.angle_beta   90.00
_cell.angle_gamma   90.00
#
_symmetry.space_group_name_H-M   'P 1'
#
loop_
_entity.id
_entity.type
_entity.pdbx_description
1 polymer ?
#
loop_
_entity_poly.entity_id
_entity_poly.type
_entity_poly.pdbx_seq_one_letter_code
_entity_poly.pdbx_strand_id
1 'polypeptide(L)'
;MSIRFNQSCPTCGRRIDIRASLLGCTVACQHCGAEFIACISDTAQTPELSDELLDRVEAALRRAESAAQKSGLTAPSIASPSGPN
;
A
#
# COMPACT_ATOMS: atom_id res chain seq x y z
N MET A 1 0.35 -13.78 -29.18
CA MET A 1 1.12 -12.68 -28.55
C MET A 1 1.20 -12.95 -27.06
N SER A 2 2.39 -13.03 -26.45
CA SER A 2 2.53 -13.24 -25.01
C SER A 2 2.65 -11.90 -24.30
N ILE A 3 1.66 -11.57 -23.46
CA ILE A 3 1.66 -10.36 -22.64
C ILE A 3 2.71 -10.54 -21.54
N ARG A 4 3.53 -9.52 -21.32
CA ARG A 4 4.59 -9.47 -20.30
C ARG A 4 4.50 -8.16 -19.55
N PHE A 5 4.91 -8.17 -18.29
CA PHE A 5 4.94 -6.99 -17.44
C PHE A 5 6.28 -6.94 -16.70
N ASN A 6 6.68 -5.74 -16.33
CA ASN A 6 7.88 -5.48 -15.56
C ASN A 6 7.56 -5.47 -14.06
N GLN A 7 8.38 -6.15 -13.28
CA GLN A 7 8.33 -6.07 -11.81
C GLN A 7 9.74 -5.92 -11.24
N SER A 8 9.90 -5.07 -10.23
CA SER A 8 11.15 -4.94 -9.49
C SER A 8 11.27 -6.08 -8.48
N CYS A 9 12.39 -6.81 -8.49
CA CYS A 9 12.65 -7.86 -7.51
C CYS A 9 12.75 -7.25 -6.10
N PRO A 10 12.03 -7.78 -5.09
CA PRO A 10 12.04 -7.24 -3.73
C PRO A 10 13.41 -7.41 -3.03
N THR A 11 14.24 -8.34 -3.49
CA THR A 11 15.53 -8.64 -2.86
C THR A 11 16.69 -7.81 -3.43
N CYS A 12 16.72 -7.60 -4.75
CA CYS A 12 17.83 -6.90 -5.40
C CYS A 12 17.44 -5.57 -6.07
N GLY A 13 16.15 -5.21 -6.09
CA GLY A 13 15.65 -3.98 -6.70
C GLY A 13 15.71 -3.95 -8.22
N ARG A 14 16.22 -4.99 -8.88
CA ARG A 14 16.36 -5.04 -10.34
C ARG A 14 15.01 -5.32 -11.00
N ARG A 15 14.73 -4.60 -12.08
CA ARG A 15 13.54 -4.83 -12.92
C ARG A 15 13.72 -6.10 -13.73
N ILE A 16 12.75 -7.00 -13.64
CA ILE A 16 12.68 -8.22 -14.45
C ILE A 16 11.38 -8.26 -15.25
N ASP A 17 11.44 -8.88 -16.43
CA ASP A 17 10.29 -9.09 -17.32
C ASP A 17 9.64 -10.45 -17.00
N ILE A 18 8.38 -10.43 -16.60
CA ILE A 18 7.61 -11.61 -16.20
C ILE A 18 6.46 -11.80 -17.18
N ARG A 19 6.20 -13.03 -17.60
CA ARG A 19 5.03 -13.34 -18.44
C ARG A 19 3.76 -13.14 -17.62
N ALA A 20 2.75 -12.48 -18.19
CA ALA A 20 1.46 -12.28 -17.54
C ALA A 20 0.78 -13.61 -17.15
N SER A 21 1.09 -14.71 -17.85
CA SER A 21 0.59 -16.05 -17.52
C SER A 21 1.10 -16.60 -16.18
N LEU A 22 2.17 -16.01 -15.61
CA LEU A 22 2.74 -16.42 -14.32
C LEU A 22 2.29 -15.52 -13.17
N LEU A 23 1.33 -14.62 -13.40
CA LEU A 23 0.75 -13.82 -12.33
C LEU A 23 0.11 -14.69 -11.25
N GLY A 24 0.42 -14.38 -9.99
CA GLY A 24 0.02 -15.18 -8.83
C GLY A 24 0.83 -16.45 -8.62
N CYS A 25 1.80 -16.76 -9.50
CA CYS A 25 2.71 -17.89 -9.32
C CYS A 25 4.03 -17.45 -8.69
N THR A 26 4.70 -18.40 -8.04
CA THR A 26 6.09 -18.23 -7.57
C THR A 26 7.03 -18.20 -8.76
N VAL A 27 7.83 -17.14 -8.85
CA VAL A 27 8.87 -16.96 -9.87
C VAL A 27 10.21 -16.68 -9.20
N ALA A 28 11.30 -17.06 -9.86
CA ALA A 28 12.65 -16.82 -9.38
C ALA A 28 13.30 -15.64 -10.10
N CYS A 29 14.00 -14.79 -9.37
CA CYS A 29 14.81 -13.72 -9.95
C CYS A 29 16.02 -14.30 -10.70
N GLN A 30 16.21 -13.93 -11.97
CA GLN A 30 17.39 -14.34 -12.74
C GLN A 30 18.71 -13.73 -12.25
N HIS A 31 18.67 -12.72 -11.35
CA HIS A 31 19.87 -12.04 -10.84
C HIS A 31 20.33 -12.55 -9.48
N CYS A 32 19.41 -12.69 -8.51
CA CYS A 32 19.74 -13.12 -7.15
C CYS A 32 19.22 -14.51 -6.79
N GLY A 33 18.41 -15.14 -7.64
CA GLY A 33 17.77 -16.43 -7.35
C GLY A 33 16.64 -16.38 -6.32
N ALA A 34 16.28 -15.20 -5.81
CA ALA A 34 15.19 -15.06 -4.85
C ALA A 34 13.84 -15.43 -5.47
N GLU A 35 13.06 -16.23 -4.74
CA GLU A 35 11.71 -16.64 -5.12
C GLU A 35 10.68 -15.68 -4.53
N PHE A 36 9.75 -15.22 -5.36
CA PHE A 36 8.68 -14.32 -4.93
C PHE A 36 7.44 -14.51 -5.81
N ILE A 37 6.31 -13.98 -5.35
CA ILE A 37 5.05 -14.08 -6.09
C ILE A 37 4.99 -12.98 -7.14
N ALA A 38 4.75 -13.37 -8.39
CA ALA A 38 4.56 -12.44 -9.49
C ALA A 38 3.22 -11.69 -9.35
N CYS A 39 3.27 -10.43 -8.91
CA CYS A 39 2.13 -9.53 -8.79
C CYS A 39 2.32 -8.28 -9.66
N ILE A 40 1.22 -7.77 -10.24
CA ILE A 40 1.17 -6.43 -10.86
C ILE A 40 0.94 -5.41 -9.75
N SER A 41 1.88 -5.30 -8.81
CA SER A 41 1.90 -4.18 -7.89
C SER A 41 2.87 -3.17 -8.47
N ASP A 42 2.35 -2.26 -9.31
CA ASP A 42 3.06 -1.09 -9.86
C ASP A 42 3.59 -0.16 -8.77
N THR A 43 3.18 -0.40 -7.53
CA THR A 43 3.72 0.31 -6.40
C THR A 43 5.14 -0.17 -6.15
N ALA A 44 6.09 0.57 -6.70
CA ALA A 44 7.26 1.02 -5.95
C ALA A 44 6.80 1.75 -4.67
N GLN A 45 6.05 1.05 -3.81
CA GLN A 45 5.82 1.39 -2.43
C GLN A 45 7.20 1.27 -1.81
N THR A 46 7.96 2.37 -1.91
CA THR A 46 9.07 2.62 -1.03
C THR A 46 8.42 2.62 0.34
N PRO A 47 8.70 1.63 1.22
CA PRO A 47 8.06 1.57 2.53
C PRO A 47 8.22 2.91 3.26
N GLU A 48 9.38 3.55 3.11
CA GLU A 48 9.71 4.90 3.57
C GLU A 48 8.67 5.98 3.20
N LEU A 49 8.15 5.98 1.97
CA LEU A 49 7.13 6.96 1.55
C LEU A 49 5.77 6.67 2.20
N SER A 50 5.50 5.41 2.51
CA SER A 50 4.24 4.99 3.10
C SER A 50 4.18 5.39 4.58
N ASP A 51 5.29 5.22 5.30
CA ASP A 51 5.43 5.63 6.70
C ASP A 51 5.39 7.17 6.87
N GLU A 52 6.09 7.93 6.00
CA GLU A 52 6.04 9.40 6.05
C GLU A 52 4.64 9.95 5.77
N LEU A 53 3.91 9.33 4.83
CA LEU A 53 2.52 9.69 4.55
C LEU A 53 1.60 9.39 5.74
N LEU A 54 1.79 8.25 6.41
CA LEU A 54 1.00 7.89 7.60
C LEU A 54 1.25 8.87 8.77
N ASP A 55 2.50 9.22 9.06
CA ASP A 55 2.83 10.21 10.10
C ASP A 55 2.19 11.57 9.81
N ARG A 56 2.25 12.01 8.55
CA ARG A 56 1.64 13.28 8.12
C ARG A 56 0.11 13.26 8.27
N VAL A 57 -0.54 12.14 7.99
CA VAL A 57 -1.98 11.95 8.20
C VAL A 57 -2.32 12.00 9.69
N GLU A 58 -1.55 11.32 10.55
CA GLU A 58 -1.77 11.33 11.99
C GLU A 58 -1.59 12.74 12.59
N ALA A 59 -0.55 13.47 12.17
CA ALA A 59 -0.34 14.86 12.59
C ALA A 59 -1.45 15.81 12.13
N ALA A 60 -2.08 15.55 10.98
CA ALA A 60 -3.23 16.32 10.52
C ALA A 60 -4.48 16.03 11.37
N LEU A 61 -4.76 14.77 11.67
CA LEU A 61 -5.88 14.36 12.52
C LEU A 61 -5.77 14.96 13.93
N ARG A 62 -4.60 14.87 14.57
CA ARG A 62 -4.37 15.41 15.92
C ARG A 62 -4.59 16.93 16.00
N ARG A 63 -4.22 17.65 14.94
CA ARG A 63 -4.46 19.10 14.83
C ARG A 63 -5.94 19.41 14.67
N ALA A 64 -6.67 18.63 13.86
CA ALA A 64 -8.10 18.77 13.68
C ALA A 64 -8.87 18.51 15.00
N GLU A 65 -8.51 17.46 15.74
CA GLU A 65 -9.08 17.15 17.05
C GLU A 65 -8.84 18.29 18.05
N SER A 66 -7.61 18.78 18.12
CA SER A 66 -7.23 19.89 19.00
C SER A 66 -7.95 21.19 18.62
N ALA A 67 -8.18 21.44 17.33
CA ALA A 67 -8.94 22.58 16.85
C ALA A 67 -10.44 22.43 17.15
N ALA A 68 -11.00 21.23 17.01
CA ALA A 68 -12.39 20.95 17.37
C ALA A 68 -12.64 21.13 18.88
N GLN A 69 -11.73 20.65 19.72
CA GLN A 69 -11.79 20.83 21.18
C GLN A 69 -11.73 22.31 21.58
N LYS A 70 -10.90 23.11 20.92
CA LYS A 70 -10.76 24.57 21.17
C LYS A 70 -11.91 25.39 20.63
N SER A 71 -12.56 24.92 19.56
CA SER A 71 -13.60 25.69 18.86
C SER A 71 -15.01 25.36 19.35
N GLY A 72 -15.19 24.44 20.31
CA GLY A 72 -16.49 24.13 20.93
C GLY A 72 -17.54 23.54 19.98
N LEU A 73 -17.20 23.25 18.72
CA LEU A 73 -18.05 22.53 17.79
C LEU A 73 -17.69 21.04 17.85
N THR A 74 -18.45 20.29 18.63
CA THR A 74 -18.51 18.83 18.50
C THR A 74 -19.15 18.50 17.14
N ALA A 75 -18.37 18.02 16.19
CA ALA A 75 -18.89 17.48 14.92
C ALA A 75 -19.52 16.08 15.17
N PRO A 76 -20.39 15.60 14.26
CA PRO A 76 -21.63 14.91 14.58
C PRO A 76 -21.42 13.46 15.04
N SER A 77 -22.22 13.03 16.01
CA SER A 77 -22.54 11.61 16.19
C SER A 77 -23.12 11.07 14.89
N ILE A 78 -22.28 10.48 14.04
CA ILE A 78 -22.71 9.47 13.08
C ILE A 78 -23.04 8.25 13.92
N ALA A 79 -24.28 8.21 14.41
CA ALA A 79 -24.83 7.04 15.06
C ALA A 79 -24.70 5.86 14.11
N SER A 80 -23.89 4.88 14.49
CA SER A 80 -23.91 3.57 13.88
C SER A 80 -25.34 3.00 14.01
N PRO A 81 -25.97 2.49 12.95
CA PRO A 81 -27.12 1.62 13.14
C PRO A 81 -26.60 0.31 13.73
N SER A 82 -26.66 0.22 15.05
CA SER A 82 -26.62 -1.05 15.78
C SER A 82 -27.74 -1.94 15.24
N GLY A 83 -27.38 -2.98 14.50
CA GLY A 83 -28.28 -4.12 14.31
C GLY A 83 -28.49 -4.84 15.64
N PRO A 84 -29.72 -5.32 15.89
CA PRO A 84 -29.83 -6.70 16.36
C PRO A 84 -30.96 -7.47 15.67
N ASN A 85 -30.62 -8.74 15.36
CA ASN A 85 -31.45 -9.88 14.94
C ASN A 85 -32.10 -9.84 13.54
#